data_AF-A0A813NLL1-F1
#
_entry.id   AF-A0A813NLL1-F1
#
_cell.length_a   1.000
_cell.length_b   1.000
_cell.length_c   1.000
_cell.angle_alpha   90.00
_cell.angle_beta   90.00
_cell.angle_gamma   90.00
#
_symmetry.space_group_name_H-M   'P 1'
#
loop_
_entity.id
_entity.type
_entity.pdbx_description
1 polymer ?
#
loop_
_entity_poly.entity_id
_entity_poly.type
_entity_poly.pdbx_seq_one_letter_code
_entity_poly.pdbx_strand_id
1 'polypeptide(L)' 'MLVILRSLLKLFHKFNKKKPSWMWGWMLHSPTPSRNGRDYRVPDTQSIGTFTALQRGGNPSPMLYSPNENHWILNPFN' A
#
# COMPACT_ATOMS: atom_id res chain seq x y z
N MET A 1 26.02 -34.38 -9.81
CA MET A 1 26.09 -32.90 -9.96
C MET A 1 24.74 -32.20 -10.18
N LEU A 2 23.70 -32.83 -10.76
CA LEU A 2 22.39 -32.18 -11.05
C LEU A 2 21.42 -32.04 -9.86
N VAL A 3 21.51 -32.90 -8.84
CA VAL A 3 20.59 -32.89 -7.67
C VAL A 3 20.84 -31.68 -6.76
N ILE A 4 22.11 -31.29 -6.60
CA ILE A 4 22.53 -30.13 -5.79
C ILE A 4 22.03 -28.83 -6.45
N LEU A 5 22.10 -28.74 -7.78
CA LEU A 5 21.66 -27.56 -8.52
C LEU A 5 20.15 -27.32 -8.40
N ARG A 6 19.33 -28.37 -8.44
CA ARG A 6 17.87 -28.29 -8.20
C ARG A 6 17.55 -27.89 -6.76
N SER A 7 18.33 -28.36 -5.79
CA SER A 7 18.17 -27.99 -4.37
C SER A 7 18.54 -26.53 -4.14
N LEU A 8 19.64 -26.06 -4.74
CA LEU A 8 20.05 -24.65 -4.73
C LEU A 8 19.05 -23.73 -5.43
N LEU A 9 18.44 -24.16 -6.55
CA LEU A 9 17.40 -23.38 -7.23
C LEU A 9 16.13 -23.23 -6.37
N LYS A 10 15.76 -24.29 -5.64
CA LYS A 10 14.66 -24.26 -4.67
C LYS A 10 14.98 -23.37 -3.47
N LEU A 11 16.23 -23.41 -2.98
CA LEU A 11 16.69 -22.50 -1.94
C LEU A 11 16.69 -21.04 -2.43
N PHE A 12 17.14 -20.79 -3.66
CA PHE A 12 17.15 -19.46 -4.28
C PHE A 12 15.73 -18.90 -4.39
N HIS A 13 14.74 -19.69 -4.82
CA HIS A 13 13.33 -19.26 -4.83
C HIS A 13 12.76 -19.07 -3.42
N LYS A 14 13.14 -19.92 -2.44
CA LYS A 14 12.74 -19.77 -1.04
C LYS A 14 13.30 -18.50 -0.39
N PHE A 15 14.49 -18.06 -0.80
CA PHE A 15 15.18 -16.88 -0.27
C PHE A 15 15.09 -15.63 -1.16
N ASN A 16 14.46 -15.71 -2.35
CA ASN A 16 14.10 -14.54 -3.13
C ASN A 16 12.89 -13.84 -2.47
N LYS A 17 13.16 -13.20 -1.33
CA LYS A 17 12.22 -12.49 -0.43
C LYS A 17 11.60 -11.24 -1.04
N LYS A 18 11.64 -11.05 -2.36
CA LYS A 18 11.17 -9.79 -2.95
C LYS A 18 9.69 -9.51 -2.68
N LYS A 19 8.86 -10.53 -2.44
CA LYS A 19 7.45 -10.35 -2.01
C LYS A 19 6.98 -11.53 -1.16
N PRO A 20 7.04 -11.47 0.17
CA PRO A 20 6.53 -12.55 1.01
C PRO A 20 5.02 -12.76 0.79
N SER A 21 4.54 -14.00 0.88
CA SER A 21 3.16 -14.39 0.53
C SER A 21 2.09 -13.65 1.34
N TRP A 22 2.38 -13.26 2.58
CA TRP A 22 1.47 -12.44 3.38
C TRP A 22 1.26 -11.06 2.75
N MET A 23 2.26 -10.48 2.10
CA MET A 23 2.20 -9.17 1.45
C MET A 23 1.29 -9.16 0.23
N TRP A 24 1.05 -10.33 -0.40
CA TRP A 24 0.04 -10.47 -1.46
C TRP A 24 -1.38 -10.25 -0.96
N GLY A 25 -1.69 -10.66 0.28
CA GLY A 25 -3.00 -10.37 0.90
C GLY A 25 -3.26 -8.87 1.06
N TRP A 26 -2.20 -8.11 1.37
CA TRP A 26 -2.22 -6.65 1.47
C TRP A 26 -2.19 -5.94 0.10
N MET A 27 -1.66 -6.58 -0.94
CA MET A 27 -1.74 -6.03 -2.32
C MET A 27 -3.11 -6.23 -2.95
N LEU A 28 -3.83 -7.30 -2.58
CA LEU A 28 -5.22 -7.52 -3.03
C LEU A 28 -6.20 -6.57 -2.34
N HIS A 29 -5.93 -6.18 -1.08
CA HIS A 29 -6.65 -5.14 -0.36
C HIS A 29 -5.89 -3.83 -0.46
N SER A 30 -5.94 -3.23 -1.64
CA SER A 30 -5.26 -1.96 -1.91
C SER A 30 -5.65 -0.92 -0.87
N PRO A 31 -4.70 -0.40 -0.08
CA PRO A 31 -5.02 0.60 0.91
C PRO A 31 -5.50 1.85 0.18
N THR A 32 -6.73 2.28 0.48
CA THR A 32 -7.32 3.54 0.02
C THR A 32 -6.65 4.68 0.78
N PRO A 33 -5.83 5.53 0.14
CA PRO A 33 -5.29 6.72 0.80
C PRO A 33 -6.46 7.64 1.13
N SER A 34 -6.59 8.04 2.40
CA SER A 34 -7.58 9.00 2.86
C SER A 34 -6.90 10.28 3.35
N ARG A 35 -7.61 11.41 3.23
CA ARG A 35 -7.13 12.70 3.73
C ARG A 35 -8.29 13.62 4.10
N ASN A 36 -8.11 14.30 5.23
CA ASN A 36 -9.06 15.27 5.75
C ASN A 36 -8.51 16.69 5.58
N GLY A 37 -9.23 17.57 4.88
CA GLY A 37 -8.73 18.89 4.46
C GLY A 37 -8.47 19.88 5.60
N ARG A 38 -9.09 19.68 6.78
CA ARG A 38 -8.87 20.53 7.98
C ARG A 38 -7.98 19.87 9.02
N ASP A 39 -7.26 18.81 8.67
CA ASP A 39 -6.26 18.23 9.55
C ASP A 39 -4.89 18.86 9.31
N TYR A 40 -4.56 19.87 10.11
CA TYR A 40 -3.30 20.62 10.01
C TYR A 40 -2.09 19.90 10.63
N ARG A 41 -2.26 18.71 11.22
CA ARG A 41 -1.15 17.94 11.83
C ARG A 41 -0.36 17.15 10.79
N VAL A 42 -1.01 16.79 9.69
CA VAL A 42 -0.43 16.01 8.60
C VAL A 42 -0.56 16.80 7.30
N PRO A 43 0.53 17.07 6.57
CA PRO A 43 0.46 17.72 5.26
C PRO A 43 -0.32 16.89 4.23
N ASP A 44 -1.13 17.54 3.38
CA ASP A 44 -1.87 16.90 2.28
C ASP A 44 -0.98 16.06 1.36
N THR A 45 0.27 16.49 1.23
CA THR A 45 1.28 15.86 0.37
C THR A 45 1.59 14.42 0.76
N GLN A 46 1.39 14.01 2.01
CA GLN A 46 1.63 12.62 2.42
C GLN A 46 0.62 11.65 1.79
N SER A 47 -0.68 11.98 1.81
CA SER A 47 -1.72 11.13 1.21
C SER A 47 -1.62 11.14 -0.31
N ILE A 48 -1.31 12.29 -0.91
CA ILE A 48 -1.11 12.43 -2.37
C ILE A 48 0.13 11.66 -2.84
N GLY A 49 1.22 11.70 -2.08
CA GLY A 49 2.43 10.95 -2.38
C GLY A 49 2.20 9.44 -2.32
N THR A 50 1.43 8.99 -1.33
CA THR A 50 1.02 7.59 -1.19
C THR A 50 0.14 7.14 -2.36
N PHE A 51 -0.86 7.95 -2.74
CA PHE A 51 -1.69 7.68 -3.92
C PHE A 51 -0.84 7.57 -5.19
N THR A 52 0.06 8.53 -5.41
CA THR A 52 0.95 8.54 -6.58
C THR A 52 1.86 7.31 -6.62
N ALA A 53 2.40 6.89 -5.47
CA ALA A 53 3.21 5.68 -5.38
C ALA A 53 2.41 4.41 -5.73
N LEU A 54 1.15 4.32 -5.27
CA LEU A 54 0.26 3.20 -5.59
C LEU A 54 -0.09 3.16 -7.09
N GLN A 55 -0.43 4.30 -7.68
CA GLN A 55 -0.72 4.40 -9.12
C GLN A 55 0.50 4.01 -9.96
N ARG A 56 1.71 4.47 -9.58
CA ARG A 56 2.96 4.09 -10.25
C ARG A 56 3.33 2.62 -10.07
N GLY A 57 2.88 2.00 -8.97
CA GLY A 57 3.03 0.57 -8.71
C GLY A 57 2.05 -0.32 -9.47
N GLY A 58 1.15 0.27 -10.27
CA GLY A 58 0.09 -0.46 -10.98
C GLY A 58 -1.00 -0.98 -10.05
N ASN A 59 -1.11 -0.42 -8.84
CA ASN A 59 -2.15 -0.82 -7.90
C ASN A 59 -3.34 0.15 -7.99
N PRO A 60 -4.50 -0.28 -8.53
CA PRO A 60 -5.69 0.55 -8.57
C PRO A 60 -6.18 0.78 -7.14
N SER A 61 -5.90 1.96 -6.60
CA SER A 61 -6.40 2.39 -5.30
C SER A 61 -7.15 3.72 -5.44
N PRO A 62 -8.45 3.79 -5.07
CA PRO A 62 -9.17 5.05 -5.03
C PRO A 62 -8.62 5.93 -3.90
N MET A 63 -8.62 7.25 -4.10
CA MET A 63 -8.28 8.22 -3.05
C MET A 63 -9.56 8.83 -2.49
N LEU A 64 -9.72 8.80 -1.17
CA LEU A 64 -10.84 9.45 -0.48
C LEU A 64 -10.38 10.80 0.08
N TYR A 65 -11.07 11.88 -0.26
CA TYR A 65 -10.74 13.23 0.21
C TYR A 65 -11.95 13.88 0.88
N SER A 66 -11.82 14.20 2.16
CA SER A 66 -12.86 14.80 2.99
C SER A 66 -12.50 16.26 3.30
N PRO A 67 -12.90 17.24 2.46
CA PRO A 67 -12.43 18.64 2.58
C PRO A 67 -12.83 19.31 3.90
N ASN A 68 -13.97 18.90 4.45
CA ASN A 68 -14.57 19.53 5.62
C ASN A 68 -14.24 18.81 6.93
N GLU A 69 -13.50 17.71 6.92
CA GLU A 69 -13.18 16.96 8.15
C GLU A 69 -11.84 17.40 8.73
N ASN A 70 -11.71 17.31 10.06
CA ASN A 70 -10.43 17.46 10.74
C ASN A 70 -9.74 16.08 10.85
N HIS A 71 -8.81 15.87 11.78
CA HIS A 71 -8.15 14.56 11.89
C HIS A 71 -9.12 13.41 12.24
N TRP A 72 -10.29 13.74 12.78
CA TRP A 72 -11.37 12.83 13.07
C TRP A 72 -12.53 13.11 12.11
N ILE A 73 -13.28 12.06 11.79
CA ILE A 73 -14.54 12.19 11.09
C ILE A 73 -15.57 12.59 12.14
N LEU A 74 -15.98 13.86 12.12
CA LEU A 74 -16.95 14.41 13.06
C LEU A 74 -18.38 14.27 12.54
N ASN A 75 -18.57 14.21 11.22
CA ASN A 75 -19.88 14.00 10.61
C ASN A 75 -20.04 12.54 10.15
N PRO A 76 -21.04 11.80 10.68
CA PRO A 76 -21.23 10.39 10.32
C PRO A 76 -21.74 10.16 8.89
N PHE A 77 -22.08 11.22 8.15
CA PHE A 77 -22.65 11.15 6.79
C PHE A 77 -21.64 11.53 5.68
N ASN A 78 -20.33 11.49 5.97
CA ASN A 78 -19.28 12.00 5.07
C ASN A 78 -18.48 10.90 4.37
#